data_AF-A0A3B9AAG8-F1
#
_entry.id   AF-A0A3B9AAG8-F1
#
_cell.length_a   1.000
_cell.length_b   1.000
_cell.length_c   1.000
_cell.angle_alpha   90.00
_cell.angle_beta   90.00
_cell.angle_gamma   90.00
#
_symmetry.space_group_name_H-M   'P 1'
#
loop_
_entity.id
_entity.type
_entity.pdbx_description
1 polymer ?
#
loop_
_entity_poly.entity_id
_entity_poly.type
_entity_poly.pdbx_seq_one_letter_code
_entity_poly.pdbx_strand_id
1 'polypeptide(L)'
;ILEQRLMELMRTQPATTAPLENSFLDALAAATPTPGGGSAAAHTGAVAAALVAMVARLTLGKKKYEAVKDRMWAILEQAENLRTELLRNVEEDSQAFEAVMQAFKLPKDTPEQEQQRQQAIQQA
;
A
#
# COMPACT_ATOMS: atom_id res chain seq x y z
N ILE A 1 2.12 29.06 30.93
CA ILE A 1 3.43 28.93 30.23
C ILE A 1 3.52 27.62 29.43
N LEU A 2 3.61 26.43 30.05
CA LEU A 2 3.81 25.17 29.30
C LEU A 2 2.67 24.86 28.32
N GLU A 3 1.41 24.98 28.76
CA GLU A 3 0.22 24.75 27.92
C GLU A 3 0.10 25.75 26.76
N GLN A 4 0.55 26.99 26.94
CA GLN A 4 0.59 27.99 25.88
C GLN A 4 1.61 27.61 24.81
N ARG A 5 2.82 27.20 25.20
CA ARG A 5 3.83 26.66 24.27
C ARG A 5 3.35 25.39 23.57
N LEU A 6 2.62 24.52 24.26
CA LEU A 6 2.04 23.31 23.66
C LEU A 6 0.99 23.66 22.61
N MET A 7 0.07 24.59 22.90
CA MET A 7 -0.91 25.09 21.92
C MET A 7 -0.26 25.84 20.74
N GLU A 8 0.84 26.54 20.98
CA GLU A 8 1.60 27.25 19.94
C GLU A 8 2.33 26.27 18.99
N LEU A 9 2.90 25.19 19.53
CA LEU A 9 3.45 24.08 18.74
C LEU A 9 2.37 23.35 17.93
N MET A 10 1.18 23.13 18.51
CA MET A 10 0.05 22.52 17.80
C MET A 10 -0.58 23.43 16.73
N ARG A 11 -0.37 24.75 16.80
CA ARG A 11 -0.81 25.72 15.78
C ARG A 11 0.23 25.97 14.68
N THR A 12 1.50 25.70 14.95
CA THR A 12 2.61 25.89 14.01
C THR A 12 3.01 24.61 13.27
N GLN A 13 2.53 23.44 13.70
CA GLN A 13 2.43 22.31 12.79
C GLN A 13 1.44 22.69 11.67
N PRO A 14 1.86 22.72 10.38
CA PRO A 14 0.91 22.81 9.31
C PRO A 14 -0.05 21.63 9.45
N ALA A 15 -1.35 21.86 9.24
CA ALA A 15 -2.29 20.76 9.09
C ALA A 15 -1.69 19.81 8.05
N THR A 16 -1.46 18.56 8.43
CA THR A 16 -0.91 17.56 7.51
C THR A 16 -1.96 17.23 6.47
N THR A 17 -2.06 18.10 5.46
CA THR A 17 -2.42 17.70 4.11
C THR A 17 -1.31 16.77 3.66
N ALA A 18 -1.39 15.51 4.12
CA ALA A 18 -0.79 14.40 3.42
C ALA A 18 -1.16 14.58 1.94
N PRO A 19 -0.21 14.46 0.99
CA PRO A 19 -0.51 14.62 -0.43
C PRO A 19 -1.74 13.76 -0.75
N LEU A 20 -2.76 14.38 -1.34
CA LEU A 20 -4.01 13.69 -1.65
C LEU A 20 -3.69 12.45 -2.50
N GLU A 21 -4.40 11.34 -2.27
CA GLU A 21 -4.20 10.03 -2.92
C GLU A 21 -4.41 10.04 -4.45
N ASN A 22 -4.61 11.22 -5.04
CA ASN A 22 -4.80 11.49 -6.46
C ASN A 22 -3.79 10.75 -7.35
N SER A 23 -2.51 10.63 -6.97
CA SER A 23 -1.52 9.97 -7.83
C SER A 23 -1.80 8.48 -8.10
N PHE A 24 -2.44 7.76 -7.18
CA PHE A 24 -2.81 6.36 -7.41
C PHE A 24 -4.15 6.23 -8.14
N LEU A 25 -5.16 7.01 -7.74
CA LEU A 25 -6.47 6.95 -8.35
C LEU A 25 -6.48 7.48 -9.80
N ASP A 26 -5.71 8.53 -10.09
CA ASP A 26 -5.54 9.05 -11.46
C ASP A 26 -4.78 8.03 -12.35
N ALA A 27 -3.81 7.31 -11.79
CA ALA A 27 -3.10 6.24 -12.49
C ALA A 27 -4.00 5.01 -12.75
N LEU A 28 -4.80 4.59 -11.77
CA LEU A 28 -5.77 3.49 -11.90
C LEU A 28 -6.91 3.82 -12.88
N ALA A 29 -7.24 5.10 -13.04
CA ALA A 29 -8.24 5.58 -14.01
C ALA A 29 -7.65 5.85 -15.41
N ALA A 30 -6.33 5.77 -15.58
CA ALA A 30 -5.68 6.03 -16.86
C ALA A 30 -5.94 4.91 -17.88
N ALA A 31 -5.79 5.23 -19.17
CA ALA A 31 -5.89 4.26 -20.26
C ALA A 31 -4.58 3.43 -20.41
N THR A 32 -4.05 2.93 -19.30
CA THR A 32 -2.83 2.11 -19.22
C THR A 32 -3.14 0.72 -18.64
N PRO A 33 -2.31 -0.32 -18.91
CA PRO A 33 -2.57 -1.67 -18.40
C PRO A 33 -2.32 -1.83 -16.89
N THR A 34 -1.49 -0.96 -16.32
CA THR A 34 -1.09 -0.89 -14.91
C THR A 34 -1.25 0.55 -14.41
N PRO A 35 -1.52 0.77 -13.10
CA PRO A 35 -1.84 -0.23 -12.06
C PRO A 35 -3.20 -0.92 -12.29
N GLY A 36 -3.34 -2.15 -11.78
CA GLY A 36 -4.48 -3.03 -12.08
C GLY A 36 -5.46 -3.23 -10.92
N GLY A 37 -6.36 -4.21 -11.10
CA GLY A 37 -7.31 -4.62 -10.05
C GLY A 37 -6.64 -5.24 -8.82
N GLY A 38 -5.49 -5.92 -8.99
CA GLY A 38 -4.69 -6.43 -7.87
C GLY A 38 -4.07 -5.29 -7.08
N SER A 39 -3.43 -4.32 -7.75
CA SER A 39 -2.96 -3.06 -7.17
C SER A 39 -4.07 -2.33 -6.39
N ALA A 40 -5.28 -2.24 -6.95
CA ALA A 40 -6.42 -1.59 -6.29
C ALA A 40 -6.89 -2.35 -5.03
N ALA A 41 -6.90 -3.68 -5.06
CA ALA A 41 -7.23 -4.51 -3.89
C ALA A 41 -6.15 -4.38 -2.79
N ALA A 42 -4.88 -4.40 -3.17
CA ALA A 42 -3.75 -4.20 -2.27
C ALA A 42 -3.80 -2.80 -1.61
N HIS A 43 -3.99 -1.74 -2.39
CA HIS A 43 -4.15 -0.37 -1.88
C HIS A 43 -5.32 -0.25 -0.90
N THR A 44 -6.48 -0.83 -1.25
CA THR A 44 -7.67 -0.84 -0.37
C THR A 44 -7.39 -1.56 0.95
N GLY A 45 -6.67 -2.68 0.91
CA GLY A 45 -6.21 -3.38 2.11
C GLY A 45 -5.26 -2.54 2.97
N ALA A 46 -4.32 -1.81 2.35
CA ALA A 46 -3.42 -0.91 3.06
C ALA A 46 -4.17 0.25 3.76
N VAL A 47 -5.19 0.83 3.11
CA VAL A 47 -6.09 1.84 3.71
C VAL A 47 -6.83 1.24 4.92
N ALA A 48 -7.37 0.03 4.80
CA ALA A 48 -8.03 -0.66 5.92
C ALA A 48 -7.06 -0.90 7.10
N ALA A 49 -5.83 -1.35 6.81
CA ALA A 49 -4.79 -1.55 7.82
C ALA A 49 -4.38 -0.22 8.51
N ALA A 50 -4.28 0.88 7.76
CA ALA A 50 -4.02 2.21 8.30
C ALA A 50 -5.12 2.67 9.28
N LEU A 51 -6.39 2.39 8.97
CA LEU A 51 -7.51 2.70 9.87
C LEU A 51 -7.45 1.87 11.17
N VAL A 52 -7.10 0.58 11.10
CA VAL A 52 -6.89 -0.26 12.29
C VAL A 52 -5.74 0.28 13.14
N ALA A 53 -4.60 0.63 12.53
CA ALA A 53 -3.45 1.20 13.20
C ALA A 53 -3.78 2.56 13.87
N MET A 54 -4.59 3.41 13.22
CA MET A 54 -5.10 4.65 13.80
C MET A 54 -5.94 4.39 15.06
N VAL A 55 -6.89 3.46 15.00
CA VAL A 55 -7.75 3.13 16.16
C VAL A 55 -6.95 2.53 17.32
N ALA A 56 -5.95 1.68 17.03
CA ALA A 56 -5.04 1.15 18.04
C ALA A 56 -4.26 2.27 18.75
N ARG A 57 -3.66 3.21 18.00
CA ARG A 57 -2.98 4.40 18.54
C ARG A 57 -3.90 5.27 19.40
N LEU A 58 -5.11 5.57 18.92
CA LEU A 58 -6.13 6.34 19.66
C LEU A 58 -6.61 5.65 20.95
N THR A 59 -6.45 4.34 21.05
CA THR A 59 -6.79 3.53 22.23
C THR A 59 -5.62 3.51 23.22
N LEU A 60 -4.41 3.24 22.74
CA LEU A 60 -3.16 3.27 23.54
C LEU A 60 -2.94 4.63 24.24
N GLY A 61 -3.30 5.73 23.59
CA GLY A 61 -3.18 7.09 24.15
C GLY A 61 -4.13 7.44 25.30
N LYS A 62 -5.02 6.53 25.74
CA LYS A 62 -6.06 6.83 26.76
C LYS A 62 -5.93 5.91 27.97
N LYS A 63 -5.64 6.49 29.15
CA LYS A 63 -5.50 5.78 30.44
C LYS A 63 -6.67 4.82 30.77
N LYS A 64 -7.90 5.11 30.34
CA LYS A 64 -9.06 4.24 30.57
C LYS A 64 -9.02 2.89 29.84
N TYR A 65 -8.05 2.68 28.96
CA TYR A 65 -7.85 1.42 28.21
C TYR A 65 -6.55 0.69 28.62
N GLU A 66 -6.01 0.98 29.81
CA GLU A 66 -4.81 0.31 30.35
C GLU A 66 -4.88 -1.22 30.26
N ALA A 67 -6.03 -1.80 30.64
CA ALA A 67 -6.28 -3.24 30.66
C ALA A 67 -6.27 -3.94 29.28
N VAL A 68 -6.18 -3.19 28.16
CA VAL A 68 -6.10 -3.75 26.81
C VAL A 68 -4.85 -3.32 26.05
N LYS A 69 -3.90 -2.62 26.69
CA LYS A 69 -2.72 -2.06 26.01
C LYS A 69 -1.91 -3.08 25.23
N ASP A 70 -1.57 -4.21 25.83
CA ASP A 70 -0.71 -5.21 25.18
C ASP A 70 -1.37 -5.79 23.91
N ARG A 71 -2.70 -6.02 23.98
CA ARG A 71 -3.49 -6.41 22.80
C ARG A 71 -3.51 -5.30 21.73
N MET A 72 -3.62 -4.04 22.13
CA MET A 72 -3.60 -2.91 21.18
C MET A 72 -2.22 -2.71 20.54
N TRP A 73 -1.13 -3.00 21.25
CA TRP A 73 0.22 -3.03 20.68
C TRP A 73 0.38 -4.14 19.64
N ALA A 74 -0.04 -5.37 19.95
CA ALA A 74 -0.01 -6.48 19.00
C ALA A 74 -0.87 -6.21 17.74
N ILE A 75 -2.03 -5.59 17.90
CA ILE A 75 -2.88 -5.16 16.76
C ILE A 75 -2.19 -4.05 15.95
N LEU A 76 -1.55 -3.08 16.60
CA LEU A 76 -0.83 -2.00 15.91
C LEU A 76 0.35 -2.52 15.09
N GLU A 77 1.13 -3.46 15.64
CA GLU A 77 2.23 -4.12 14.95
C GLU A 77 1.75 -4.87 13.70
N GLN A 78 0.73 -5.73 13.84
CA GLN A 78 0.12 -6.44 12.72
C GLN A 78 -0.42 -5.50 11.64
N ALA A 79 -1.09 -4.41 12.06
CA ALA A 79 -1.65 -3.44 11.13
C ALA A 79 -0.57 -2.64 10.37
N GLU A 80 0.55 -2.29 11.00
CA GLU A 80 1.65 -1.62 10.30
C GLU A 80 2.43 -2.56 9.36
N ASN A 81 2.61 -3.82 9.75
CA ASN A 81 3.19 -4.84 8.88
C ASN A 81 2.31 -5.05 7.63
N LEU A 82 1.02 -5.32 7.83
CA LEU A 82 0.06 -5.48 6.72
C LEU A 82 -0.01 -4.23 5.84
N ARG A 83 -0.05 -3.02 6.43
CA ARG A 83 -0.04 -1.76 5.65
C ARG A 83 1.20 -1.65 4.76
N THR A 84 2.37 -2.04 5.28
CA THR A 84 3.64 -1.96 4.56
C THR A 84 3.72 -3.01 3.45
N GLU A 85 3.37 -4.27 3.75
CA GLU A 85 3.31 -5.35 2.77
C GLU A 85 2.31 -5.05 1.66
N LEU A 86 1.11 -4.57 2.00
CA LEU A 86 0.07 -4.28 1.01
C LEU A 86 0.43 -3.08 0.12
N LEU A 87 1.09 -2.03 0.65
CA LEU A 87 1.62 -0.95 -0.19
C LEU A 87 2.71 -1.42 -1.15
N ARG A 88 3.58 -2.35 -0.72
CA ARG A 88 4.56 -3.00 -1.60
C ARG A 88 3.86 -3.83 -2.69
N ASN A 89 2.82 -4.59 -2.33
CA ASN A 89 2.07 -5.42 -3.27
C ASN A 89 1.34 -4.60 -4.37
N VAL A 90 1.06 -3.30 -4.16
CA VAL A 90 0.54 -2.40 -5.21
C VAL A 90 1.47 -2.35 -6.42
N GLU A 91 2.77 -2.20 -6.14
CA GLU A 91 3.85 -2.13 -7.11
C GLU A 91 4.15 -3.53 -7.69
N GLU A 92 4.21 -4.57 -6.87
CA GLU A 92 4.54 -5.92 -7.34
C GLU A 92 3.46 -6.52 -8.26
N ASP A 93 2.18 -6.18 -8.09
CA ASP A 93 1.12 -6.53 -9.05
C ASP A 93 1.35 -5.88 -10.43
N SER A 94 1.79 -4.60 -10.43
CA SER A 94 2.09 -3.88 -11.66
C SER A 94 3.34 -4.47 -12.36
N GLN A 95 4.40 -4.74 -11.60
CA GLN A 95 5.63 -5.34 -12.13
C GLN A 95 5.41 -6.76 -12.68
N ALA A 96 4.64 -7.60 -11.98
CA ALA A 96 4.29 -8.94 -12.45
C ALA A 96 3.49 -8.88 -13.76
N PHE A 97 2.47 -8.02 -13.83
CA PHE A 97 1.71 -7.82 -15.07
C PHE A 97 2.58 -7.32 -16.22
N GLU A 98 3.49 -6.38 -15.97
CA GLU A 98 4.42 -5.88 -16.98
C GLU A 98 5.40 -6.96 -17.46
N ALA A 99 5.96 -7.79 -16.56
CA ALA A 99 6.83 -8.91 -16.91
C ALA A 99 6.12 -9.90 -17.85
N VAL A 100 4.89 -10.30 -17.51
CA VAL A 100 4.03 -11.13 -18.35
C VAL A 100 3.80 -10.47 -19.71
N MET A 101 3.47 -9.18 -19.75
CA MET A 101 3.26 -8.44 -21.00
C MET A 101 4.52 -8.29 -21.86
N GLN A 102 5.73 -8.22 -21.28
CA GLN A 102 6.97 -8.26 -22.05
C GLN A 102 7.21 -9.67 -22.63
N ALA A 103 6.97 -10.73 -21.85
CA ALA A 103 7.05 -12.10 -22.35
C ALA A 103 6.08 -12.35 -23.52
N PHE A 104 4.85 -11.81 -23.46
CA PHE A 104 3.88 -11.90 -24.55
C PHE A 104 4.35 -11.26 -25.87
N LYS A 105 5.23 -10.24 -25.82
CA LYS A 105 5.80 -9.52 -26.98
C LYS A 105 7.00 -10.21 -27.62
N LEU A 106 7.54 -11.27 -27.03
CA LEU A 106 8.65 -12.01 -27.63
C LEU A 106 8.26 -12.57 -29.01
N PRO A 107 9.23 -12.73 -29.94
CA PRO A 107 9.00 -13.37 -31.23
C PRO A 107 8.38 -14.77 -31.12
N LYS A 108 7.75 -15.23 -32.20
CA LYS A 108 7.06 -16.53 -32.26
C LYS A 108 7.01 -17.09 -33.69
N ASP A 109 7.99 -16.73 -34.50
CA ASP A 109 8.04 -17.06 -35.93
C ASP A 109 8.78 -18.39 -36.18
N THR A 110 9.52 -18.89 -35.17
CA THR A 110 10.13 -20.24 -35.17
C THR A 110 9.71 -21.05 -33.95
N PRO A 111 9.78 -22.39 -33.99
CA PRO A 111 9.46 -23.25 -32.84
C PRO A 111 10.28 -22.93 -31.58
N GLU A 112 11.56 -22.57 -31.76
CA GLU A 112 12.47 -22.20 -30.67
C GLU A 112 12.05 -20.87 -30.02
N GLN A 113 11.63 -19.89 -30.82
CA GLN A 113 11.09 -18.62 -30.33
C GLN A 113 9.77 -18.85 -29.59
N GLU A 114 8.87 -19.67 -30.13
CA GLU A 114 7.61 -20.01 -29.46
C GLU A 114 7.87 -20.72 -28.11
N GLN A 115 8.82 -21.65 -28.05
CA GLN A 115 9.21 -22.31 -26.81
C GLN A 115 9.80 -21.33 -25.77
N GLN A 116 10.73 -20.46 -26.18
CA GLN A 116 11.32 -19.44 -25.30
C GLN A 116 10.25 -18.48 -24.76
N ARG A 117 9.32 -18.08 -25.63
CA ARG A 117 8.18 -17.23 -25.28
C ARG A 117 7.24 -17.90 -24.27
N GLN A 118 6.90 -19.18 -24.47
CA GLN A 118 6.09 -19.93 -23.51
C GLN A 118 6.79 -20.07 -22.14
N GLN A 119 8.11 -20.33 -22.14
CA GLN A 119 8.90 -20.37 -20.90
C GLN A 119 8.93 -19.03 -20.17
N ALA A 120 9.13 -17.92 -20.89
CA ALA A 120 9.10 -16.58 -20.31
C ALA A 120 7.73 -16.21 -19.72
N ILE A 121 6.63 -16.56 -20.39
CA ILE A 121 5.26 -16.34 -19.89
C ILE A 121 4.98 -17.18 -18.62
N GLN A 122 5.58 -18.37 -18.51
CA GLN A 122 5.38 -19.26 -17.35
C GLN A 122 6.28 -18.92 -16.16
N GLN A 123 7.34 -18.13 -16.37
CA GLN A 123 8.30 -17.71 -15.34
C GLN A 123 8.05 -16.29 -14.79
N ALA A 124 7.27 -15.48 -15.52
CA ALA A 124 6.79 -14.16 -15.11
C ALA A 124 5.58 -14.27 -14.18
#